data_AF-A0A1Y2K9V8-F1
#
_entry.id   AF-A0A1Y2K9V8-F1
#
_cell.length_a   1.000
_cell.length_b   1.000
_cell.length_c   1.000
_cell.angle_alpha   90.00
_cell.angle_beta   90.00
_cell.angle_gamma   90.00
#
_symmetry.space_group_name_H-M   'P 1'
#
loop_
_entity.id
_entity.type
_entity.pdbx_description
1 polymer ?
#
loop_
_entity_poly.entity_id
_entity_poly.type
_entity_poly.pdbx_seq_one_letter_code
_entity_poly.pdbx_strand_id
1 'polypeptide(L)'
;MLRTIYGKGIRYCSYVYDFGDNWLHKIEIEGSEAIDPNSRYPHLVTGKRRCPPEDVGGILGYHGFLEAIKDINHPEHGAWMEWSDGQFDPEEFDRDAINSSLALWYDQFSERNS
;
A
#
# COMPACT_ATOMS: atom_id res chain seq x y z
N MET A 1 9.18 20.14 -2.25
CA MET A 1 8.24 19.76 -3.33
C MET A 1 6.79 19.70 -2.84
N LEU A 2 6.42 18.79 -1.92
CA LEU A 2 5.04 18.67 -1.39
C LEU A 2 4.52 19.95 -0.70
N ARG A 3 5.34 20.61 0.14
CA ARG A 3 4.95 21.88 0.80
C ARG A 3 4.61 22.99 -0.20
N THR A 4 5.30 23.03 -1.34
CA THR A 4 5.04 23.99 -2.43
C THR A 4 3.72 23.68 -3.13
N ILE A 5 3.43 22.40 -3.37
CA ILE A 5 2.17 21.93 -3.98
C ILE A 5 1.00 22.29 -3.05
N TYR A 6 1.11 21.97 -1.76
CA TYR A 6 0.11 22.31 -0.75
C TYR A 6 -0.08 23.83 -0.59
N GLY A 7 1.01 24.60 -0.59
CA GLY A 7 0.97 26.07 -0.54
C GLY A 7 0.31 26.72 -1.77
N LYS A 8 0.30 26.03 -2.92
CA LYS A 8 -0.43 26.44 -4.14
C LYS A 8 -1.92 26.09 -4.10
N GLY A 9 -2.43 25.56 -2.98
CA GLY A 9 -3.83 25.17 -2.82
C GLY A 9 -4.17 23.81 -3.42
N ILE A 10 -3.19 23.06 -3.92
CA ILE A 10 -3.42 21.69 -4.39
C ILE A 10 -3.64 20.79 -3.17
N ARG A 11 -4.70 20.00 -3.22
CA ARG A 11 -5.10 19.08 -2.14
C ARG A 11 -5.16 17.62 -2.56
N TYR A 12 -5.18 17.34 -3.85
CA TYR A 12 -5.24 15.99 -4.39
C TYR A 12 -4.29 15.83 -5.58
N CYS A 13 -3.73 14.63 -5.74
CA CYS A 13 -3.12 14.19 -6.98
C CYS A 13 -3.40 12.70 -7.21
N SER A 14 -3.30 12.28 -8.45
CA SER A 14 -3.33 10.87 -8.82
C SER A 14 -1.92 10.38 -9.08
N TYR A 15 -1.63 9.17 -8.65
CA TYR A 15 -0.37 8.48 -8.88
C TYR A 15 -0.66 7.14 -9.53
N VAL A 16 -0.06 6.90 -10.70
CA VAL A 16 -0.11 5.60 -11.36
C VAL A 16 1.16 4.85 -10.97
N TYR A 17 0.96 3.72 -10.31
CA TYR A 17 2.01 2.74 -9.99
C TYR A 17 1.87 1.54 -10.93
N ASP A 18 3.01 1.00 -11.35
CA ASP A 18 3.13 -0.07 -12.35
C ASP A 18 2.34 0.20 -13.65
N PHE A 19 3.05 0.51 -14.74
CA PHE A 19 2.39 0.76 -16.02
C PHE A 19 1.85 -0.50 -16.70
N GLY A 20 2.17 -1.70 -16.20
CA GLY A 20 1.50 -2.94 -16.58
C GLY A 20 0.10 -3.01 -15.97
N ASP A 21 0.02 -3.08 -14.64
CA ASP A 21 -1.24 -3.27 -13.90
C ASP A 21 -2.07 -1.99 -13.73
N ASN A 22 -1.46 -0.82 -13.94
CA ASN A 22 -2.06 0.50 -13.93
C ASN A 22 -2.79 0.84 -12.62
N TRP A 23 -2.11 0.63 -11.48
CA TRP A 23 -2.65 0.94 -10.16
C TRP A 23 -2.77 2.45 -9.96
N LEU A 24 -4.02 2.95 -9.95
CA LEU A 24 -4.31 4.37 -9.76
C LEU A 24 -4.56 4.67 -8.28
N HIS A 25 -3.59 5.29 -7.63
CA HIS A 25 -3.71 5.81 -6.27
C HIS A 25 -4.18 7.26 -6.26
N LYS A 26 -5.22 7.55 -5.48
CA LYS A 26 -5.57 8.93 -5.12
C LYS A 26 -4.81 9.31 -3.86
N ILE A 27 -4.01 10.37 -3.94
CA ILE A 27 -3.30 10.97 -2.80
C ILE A 27 -4.01 12.26 -2.43
N GLU A 28 -4.39 12.40 -1.17
CA GLU A 28 -5.07 13.56 -0.63
C GLU A 28 -4.29 14.14 0.55
N ILE A 29 -4.15 15.47 0.59
CA ILE A 29 -3.49 16.19 1.67
C ILE A 29 -4.57 16.75 2.58
N GLU A 30 -4.78 16.07 3.70
CA GLU A 30 -5.82 16.43 4.69
C GLU A 30 -5.40 17.60 5.59
N GLY A 31 -4.09 17.82 5.77
CA GLY A 31 -3.57 18.89 6.61
C GLY A 31 -2.05 18.97 6.62
N SER A 32 -1.52 19.84 7.47
CA SER A 32 -0.09 19.95 7.72
C SER A 32 0.15 20.35 9.17
N GLU A 33 1.04 19.63 9.84
CA GLU A 33 1.42 19.90 11.23
C GLU A 33 2.92 20.21 11.33
N ALA A 34 3.33 20.77 12.48
CA ALA A 34 4.74 20.95 12.76
C ALA A 34 5.43 19.58 12.92
N ILE A 35 6.66 19.47 12.44
CA ILE A 35 7.47 18.26 12.62
C ILE A 35 7.81 18.12 14.11
N ASP A 36 7.53 16.96 14.69
CA ASP A 36 8.05 16.60 16.00
C ASP A 36 9.48 16.06 15.85
N PRO A 37 10.50 16.73 16.43
CA PRO A 37 11.89 16.30 16.30
C PRO A 37 12.19 14.95 16.98
N ASN A 38 11.30 14.47 17.85
CA ASN A 38 11.45 13.17 18.51
C ASN A 38 10.74 12.03 17.78
N SER A 39 9.98 12.34 16.73
CA SER A 39 9.23 11.34 15.96
C SER A 39 10.03 10.84 14.76
N ARG A 40 9.87 9.56 14.45
CA ARG A 40 10.37 8.95 13.21
C ARG A 40 9.29 9.03 12.13
N TYR A 41 9.70 9.41 10.92
CA TYR A 41 8.79 9.55 9.77
C TYR A 41 9.29 8.71 8.58
N PRO A 42 8.38 8.13 7.79
CA PRO A 42 6.92 8.16 7.93
C PRO A 42 6.42 7.23 9.04
N HIS A 43 5.20 7.47 9.53
CA HIS A 43 4.46 6.52 10.35
C HIS A 43 3.00 6.43 9.89
N LEU A 44 2.43 5.24 10.02
CA LEU A 44 1.06 4.93 9.65
C LEU A 44 0.11 5.32 10.80
N VAL A 45 -0.75 6.31 10.53
CA VAL A 45 -1.79 6.76 11.46
C VAL A 45 -2.97 5.79 11.47
N THR A 46 -3.46 5.42 10.29
CA THR A 46 -4.60 4.51 10.10
C THR A 46 -4.52 3.82 8.74
N GLY A 47 -5.25 2.73 8.59
CA GLY A 47 -5.36 1.98 7.35
C GLY A 47 -6.33 0.80 7.52
N LYS A 48 -6.56 0.09 6.43
CA LYS A 48 -7.39 -1.11 6.41
C LYS A 48 -7.07 -1.96 5.20
N ARG A 49 -7.30 -3.26 5.34
CA ARG A 49 -7.19 -4.28 4.29
C ARG A 49 -5.76 -4.45 3.78
N ARG A 50 -5.50 -5.60 3.19
CA ARG A 50 -4.22 -5.92 2.58
C ARG A 50 -4.12 -5.24 1.22
N CYS A 51 -2.92 -4.80 0.85
CA CYS A 51 -2.63 -4.31 -0.49
C CYS A 51 -2.87 -5.45 -1.51
N PRO A 52 -3.37 -5.17 -2.73
CA PRO A 52 -3.34 -6.15 -3.81
C PRO A 52 -1.92 -6.71 -3.98
N PRO A 53 -1.77 -8.02 -4.26
CA PRO A 53 -0.48 -8.59 -4.61
C PRO A 53 0.09 -7.90 -5.87
N GLU A 54 1.42 -7.79 -5.94
CA GLU A 54 2.11 -7.36 -7.15
C GLU A 54 1.81 -8.32 -8.32
N ASP A 55 1.82 -7.80 -9.54
CA ASP A 55 1.64 -8.56 -10.79
C ASP A 55 0.34 -9.41 -10.86
N VAL A 56 -0.69 -9.09 -10.06
CA VAL A 56 -1.97 -9.80 -10.06
C VAL A 56 -2.82 -9.50 -11.31
N GLY A 57 -2.42 -8.54 -12.14
CA GLY A 57 -3.14 -8.14 -13.36
C GLY A 57 -4.07 -6.94 -13.15
N GLY A 58 -3.67 -6.02 -12.28
CA GLY A 58 -4.40 -4.79 -12.01
C GLY A 58 -5.74 -5.02 -11.31
N ILE A 59 -6.64 -4.04 -11.44
CA ILE A 59 -7.95 -4.07 -10.76
C ILE A 59 -8.75 -5.31 -11.15
N LEU A 60 -8.80 -5.65 -12.45
CA LEU A 60 -9.56 -6.81 -12.93
C LEU A 60 -8.97 -8.13 -12.44
N GLY A 61 -7.65 -8.28 -12.52
CA GLY A 61 -6.95 -9.45 -12.01
C GLY A 61 -7.15 -9.65 -10.52
N TYR A 62 -7.04 -8.57 -9.73
CA TYR A 62 -7.31 -8.64 -8.29
C TYR A 62 -8.75 -9.04 -7.96
N HIS A 63 -9.75 -8.54 -8.70
CA HIS A 63 -11.13 -8.97 -8.49
C HIS A 63 -11.34 -10.45 -8.81
N GLY A 64 -10.83 -10.94 -9.95
CA GLY A 64 -10.89 -12.35 -10.31
C GLY A 64 -10.17 -13.25 -9.30
N PHE A 65 -9.00 -12.82 -8.82
CA PHE A 65 -8.28 -13.48 -7.74
C PHE A 65 -9.12 -13.58 -6.46
N LEU A 66 -9.74 -12.48 -6.00
CA LEU A 66 -10.59 -12.48 -4.81
C LEU A 66 -11.82 -13.38 -4.95
N GLU A 67 -12.41 -13.47 -6.14
CA GLU A 67 -13.53 -14.37 -6.41
C GLU A 67 -13.06 -15.83 -6.35
N ALA A 68 -11.94 -16.14 -6.98
CA ALA A 68 -11.41 -17.50 -7.04
C ALA A 68 -10.99 -18.04 -5.67
N ILE A 69 -10.26 -17.27 -4.86
CA ILE A 69 -9.78 -17.76 -3.55
C ILE A 69 -10.90 -17.96 -2.53
N LYS A 70 -12.06 -17.31 -2.72
CA LYS A 70 -13.22 -17.43 -1.82
C LYS A 70 -14.08 -18.65 -2.10
N ASP A 71 -14.04 -19.19 -3.32
CA ASP A 71 -14.83 -20.36 -3.72
C ASP A 71 -13.92 -21.52 -4.12
N ILE A 72 -13.87 -22.55 -3.26
CA ILE A 72 -13.12 -23.80 -3.48
C ILE A 72 -13.53 -24.54 -4.77
N ASN A 73 -14.74 -24.29 -5.28
CA ASN A 73 -15.25 -24.89 -6.51
C ASN A 73 -15.00 -24.01 -7.75
N HIS A 74 -14.44 -22.81 -7.58
CA HIS A 74 -14.12 -21.94 -8.71
C HIS A 74 -13.14 -22.67 -9.64
N PRO A 75 -13.34 -22.68 -10.97
CA PRO A 75 -12.48 -23.41 -11.90
C PRO A 75 -11.00 -23.03 -11.78
N GLU A 76 -10.71 -21.78 -11.41
CA GLU A 76 -9.36 -21.25 -11.25
C GLU A 76 -8.86 -21.25 -9.79
N HIS A 77 -9.62 -21.76 -8.82
CA HIS A 77 -9.26 -21.73 -7.40
C HIS A 77 -7.87 -22.31 -7.14
N GLY A 78 -7.60 -23.50 -7.68
CA GLY A 78 -6.30 -24.18 -7.48
C GLY A 78 -5.13 -23.38 -8.03
N ALA A 79 -5.27 -22.79 -9.23
CA ALA A 79 -4.21 -21.99 -9.85
C ALA A 79 -3.92 -20.72 -9.04
N TRP A 80 -4.96 -20.04 -8.55
CA TRP A 80 -4.80 -18.84 -7.73
C TRP A 80 -4.24 -19.11 -6.34
N MET A 81 -4.60 -20.25 -5.73
CA MET A 81 -4.02 -20.67 -4.47
C MET A 81 -2.53 -21.03 -4.62
N GLU A 82 -2.15 -21.71 -5.70
CA GLU A 82 -0.74 -21.99 -6.00
C GLU A 82 0.05 -20.70 -6.23
N TRP A 83 -0.50 -19.76 -7.03
CA TRP A 83 0.16 -18.50 -7.34
C TRP A 83 0.35 -17.59 -6.10
N SER A 84 -0.59 -17.61 -5.15
CA SER A 84 -0.56 -16.79 -3.94
C SER A 84 0.08 -17.47 -2.72
N ASP A 85 0.75 -18.61 -2.92
CA ASP A 85 1.25 -19.50 -1.86
C ASP A 85 0.17 -19.92 -0.84
N GLY A 86 -1.11 -19.79 -1.21
CA GLY A 86 -2.27 -20.11 -0.40
C GLY A 86 -2.43 -19.27 0.87
N GLN A 87 -1.71 -18.15 0.99
CA GLN A 87 -1.67 -17.30 2.19
C GLN A 87 -2.04 -15.85 1.86
N PHE A 88 -3.27 -15.64 1.39
CA PHE A 88 -3.81 -14.31 1.15
C PHE A 88 -5.14 -14.09 1.86
N ASP A 89 -5.15 -13.21 2.85
CA ASP A 89 -6.37 -12.66 3.43
C ASP A 89 -6.50 -11.19 3.01
N PRO A 90 -7.53 -10.81 2.23
CA PRO A 90 -7.75 -9.41 1.83
C PRO A 90 -8.02 -8.47 3.00
N GLU A 91 -8.46 -8.97 4.15
CA GLU A 91 -8.77 -8.14 5.31
C GLU A 91 -7.59 -8.03 6.30
N GLU A 92 -6.49 -8.75 6.04
CA GLU A 92 -5.27 -8.70 6.84
C GLU A 92 -4.69 -7.28 6.88
N PHE A 93 -4.53 -6.74 8.09
CA PHE A 93 -3.95 -5.43 8.32
C PHE A 93 -3.40 -5.32 9.74
N ASP A 94 -2.08 -5.19 9.88
CA ASP A 94 -1.41 -5.00 11.16
C ASP A 94 -0.64 -3.67 11.16
N ARG A 95 -1.23 -2.67 11.83
CA ARG A 95 -0.65 -1.33 11.94
C ARG A 95 0.70 -1.33 12.65
N ASP A 96 0.86 -2.15 13.69
CA ASP A 96 2.06 -2.14 14.52
C ASP A 96 3.23 -2.83 13.80
N ALA A 97 2.95 -3.91 13.07
CA ALA A 97 3.93 -4.55 12.20
C ALA A 97 4.39 -3.60 11.06
N ILE A 98 3.45 -2.87 10.45
CA ILE A 98 3.77 -1.87 9.41
C ILE A 98 4.63 -0.75 10.00
N ASN A 99 4.24 -0.17 11.13
CA ASN A 99 5.02 0.89 11.78
C ASN A 99 6.41 0.43 12.23
N SER A 100 6.53 -0.83 12.68
CA SER A 100 7.83 -1.42 13.00
C SER A 100 8.72 -1.50 11.76
N SER A 101 8.16 -1.91 10.62
CA SER A 101 8.87 -1.95 9.33
C SER A 101 9.29 -0.55 8.86
N LEU A 102 8.42 0.46 9.00
CA LEU A 102 8.74 1.85 8.69
C LEU A 102 9.86 2.41 9.57
N ALA A 103 9.88 2.06 10.86
CA ALA A 103 10.94 2.47 11.78
C ALA A 103 12.30 1.85 11.42
N LEU A 104 12.32 0.56 11.02
CA LEU A 104 13.53 -0.09 10.52
C LEU A 104 14.02 0.55 9.22
N TRP A 105 13.11 0.88 8.31
CA TRP A 105 13.45 1.61 7.09
C TRP A 105 14.04 2.98 7.39
N TYR A 106 13.48 3.72 8.36
CA TYR A 106 14.00 5.02 8.80
C TYR A 106 15.45 4.93 9.29
N ASP A 107 15.75 3.93 10.13
CA ASP A 107 17.12 3.73 10.65
C ASP A 107 18.10 3.46 9.51
N GLN A 108 17.77 2.54 8.61
CA GLN A 108 18.60 2.19 7.45
C GLN A 108 18.78 3.37 6.48
N PHE A 109 17.73 4.15 6.26
CA PHE A 109 17.77 5.30 5.36
C PHE A 109 18.59 6.44 5.97
N SER A 110 18.48 6.65 7.28
CA SER A 110 19.22 7.70 7.98
C SER A 110 20.72 7.43 7.99
N GLU A 111 21.14 6.18 8.23
CA GLU A 111 22.54 5.76 8.19
C GLU A 111 23.19 5.92 6.81
N ARG A 112 22.42 5.73 5.72
CA ARG A 112 22.93 5.83 4.35
C ARG A 112 23.09 7.27 3.84
N ASN A 113 22.43 8.23 4.50
CA ASN A 113 22.39 9.63 4.06
C ASN A 113 23.04 10.60 5.05
N SER A 114 23.77 10.08 6.04
CA SER A 114 24.64 10.80 6.98
C SER A 114 26.11 10.64 6.61
#